data_AF-J9W6R7-F1
#
_entry.id   AF-J9W6R7-F1
#
_cell.length_a   1.000
_cell.length_b   1.000
_cell.length_c   1.000
_cell.angle_alpha   90.00
_cell.angle_beta   90.00
_cell.angle_gamma   90.00
#
_symmetry.space_group_name_H-M   'P 1'
#
loop_
_entity.id
_entity.type
_entity.pdbx_description
1 polymer ?
#
loop_
_entity_poly.entity_id
_entity_poly.type
_entity_poly.pdbx_seq_one_letter_code
_entity_poly.pdbx_strand_id
1 'polypeptide(L)'
;MKKQISTIISIILIIIIAIFALMNFESVEVNFGFASFQVPLVLLILICLLIGALIIFLFSSTQNVKKNRQYKQLASESQKRQDDLNAEICELNNNLKELETRLKNSTGKQEIGSRDQQISDLQDEIAKLTEKLSSQK
;
A
#
# COMPACT_ATOMS: atom_id res chain seq x y z
N MET A 1 11.49 10.67 -24.54
CA MET A 1 12.53 10.07 -25.41
C MET A 1 12.41 8.55 -25.54
N LYS A 2 12.36 7.74 -24.46
CA LYS A 2 12.28 6.26 -24.54
C LYS A 2 11.07 5.72 -25.34
N LYS A 3 9.90 6.34 -25.22
CA LYS A 3 8.68 5.94 -25.97
C LYS A 3 8.76 6.26 -27.48
N GLN A 4 9.41 7.36 -27.86
CA GLN A 4 9.61 7.72 -29.28
C GLN A 4 10.63 6.78 -29.94
N ILE A 5 11.72 6.44 -29.24
CA ILE A 5 12.70 5.45 -29.71
C ILE A 5 12.03 4.09 -29.91
N SER A 6 11.20 3.64 -28.97
CA SER A 6 10.43 2.40 -29.12
C SER A 6 9.53 2.43 -30.36
N THR A 7 8.87 3.56 -30.63
CA THR A 7 7.98 3.70 -31.79
C THR A 7 8.75 3.63 -33.10
N ILE A 8 9.90 4.32 -33.18
CA ILE A 8 10.77 4.33 -34.35
C ILE A 8 11.30 2.90 -34.62
N ILE A 9 11.74 2.20 -33.59
CA ILE A 9 12.20 0.81 -33.71
C ILE A 9 11.07 -0.10 -34.20
N SER A 10 9.85 0.06 -33.68
CA SER A 10 8.69 -0.72 -34.13
C SER A 10 8.36 -0.47 -35.61
N ILE A 11 8.43 0.77 -36.08
CA ILE A 11 8.19 1.10 -37.49
C ILE A 11 9.24 0.43 -38.38
N ILE A 12 10.52 0.53 -38.02
CA ILE A 12 11.61 -0.11 -38.76
C ILE A 12 11.40 -1.64 -38.81
N LEU A 13 11.01 -2.24 -37.70
CA LEU A 13 10.72 -3.68 -37.62
C LEU A 13 9.54 -4.07 -38.53
N ILE A 14 8.46 -3.30 -38.55
CA ILE A 14 7.31 -3.54 -39.42
C ILE A 14 7.74 -3.50 -40.90
N ILE A 15 8.57 -2.54 -41.29
CA ILE A 15 9.09 -2.44 -42.66
C ILE A 15 9.93 -3.67 -43.02
N ILE A 16 10.82 -4.12 -42.12
CA ILE A 16 11.64 -5.33 -42.32
C ILE A 16 10.73 -6.56 -42.51
N ILE A 17 9.71 -6.72 -41.66
CA ILE A 17 8.74 -7.82 -41.77
C ILE A 17 7.98 -7.76 -43.09
N ALA A 18 7.56 -6.56 -43.53
CA ALA A 18 6.85 -6.39 -44.79
C ALA A 18 7.74 -6.75 -46.00
N ILE A 19 9.01 -6.35 -46.00
CA ILE A 19 9.97 -6.75 -47.05
C ILE A 19 10.15 -8.26 -47.05
N PHE A 20 10.33 -8.87 -45.87
CA PHE A 20 10.44 -10.33 -45.73
C PHE A 20 9.18 -11.03 -46.27
N ALA A 21 8.00 -10.51 -45.99
CA ALA A 21 6.74 -11.05 -46.48
C ALA A 21 6.64 -10.99 -48.01
N LEU A 22 7.07 -9.89 -48.63
CA LEU A 22 7.10 -9.76 -50.09
C LEU A 22 8.09 -10.73 -50.74
N MET A 23 9.28 -10.88 -50.16
CA MET A 23 10.31 -11.82 -50.65
C MET A 23 9.87 -13.29 -50.54
N ASN A 24 9.00 -13.61 -49.58
CA ASN A 24 8.50 -14.96 -49.33
C ASN A 24 7.00 -15.09 -49.67
N PHE A 25 6.51 -14.28 -50.62
CA PHE A 25 5.15 -14.37 -51.15
C PHE A 25 5.04 -15.48 -52.21
N GLU A 26 5.70 -16.61 -51.95
CA GLU A 26 5.65 -17.78 -52.81
C GLU A 26 4.45 -18.65 -52.43
N SER A 27 3.72 -19.12 -53.44
CA SER A 27 2.53 -19.95 -53.23
C SER A 27 2.91 -21.39 -52.96
N VAL A 28 2.37 -21.94 -51.88
CA VAL A 28 2.57 -23.33 -51.46
C VAL A 28 1.20 -24.02 -51.41
N GLU A 29 1.15 -25.26 -51.88
CA GLU A 29 -0.05 -26.09 -51.76
C GLU A 29 -0.20 -26.59 -50.32
N VAL A 30 -1.36 -26.31 -49.72
CA VAL A 30 -1.72 -26.79 -48.39
C VAL A 30 -2.86 -27.78 -48.52
N ASN A 31 -2.60 -29.01 -48.08
CA ASN A 31 -3.58 -30.09 -48.08
C ASN A 31 -4.23 -30.22 -46.70
N PHE A 32 -5.55 -30.07 -46.63
CA PHE A 32 -6.36 -30.17 -45.41
C PHE A 32 -6.98 -31.58 -45.21
N GLY A 33 -6.47 -32.59 -45.92
CA GLY A 33 -6.99 -33.97 -45.93
C GLY A 33 -8.17 -34.19 -46.88
N PHE A 34 -9.02 -33.18 -47.06
CA PHE A 34 -10.23 -33.25 -47.91
C PHE A 34 -10.21 -32.27 -49.09
N ALA A 35 -9.33 -31.27 -49.04
CA ALA A 35 -9.17 -30.23 -50.05
C ALA A 35 -7.74 -29.68 -50.03
N SER A 36 -7.25 -29.26 -51.19
CA SER A 36 -5.96 -28.58 -51.35
C SER A 36 -6.18 -27.17 -51.87
N PHE A 37 -5.46 -26.20 -51.31
CA PHE A 37 -5.45 -24.81 -51.78
C PHE A 37 -4.02 -24.28 -51.89
N GLN A 38 -3.75 -23.47 -52.91
CA GLN A 38 -2.51 -22.72 -52.99
C GLN A 38 -2.64 -21.43 -52.20
N VAL A 39 -1.77 -21.25 -51.21
CA VAL A 39 -1.73 -20.05 -50.39
C VAL A 39 -0.28 -19.55 -50.28
N PRO A 40 -0.04 -18.23 -50.20
CA PRO A 40 1.29 -17.71 -49.96
C PRO A 40 1.87 -18.22 -48.63
N LEU A 41 3.13 -18.65 -48.63
CA LEU A 41 3.80 -19.21 -47.45
C LEU A 41 3.74 -18.27 -46.24
N VAL A 42 3.97 -16.97 -46.46
CA VAL A 42 3.90 -15.97 -45.40
C VAL A 42 2.50 -15.90 -44.75
N LEU A 43 1.44 -16.02 -45.55
CA LEU A 43 0.07 -15.97 -45.03
C LEU A 43 -0.23 -17.20 -44.17
N LEU A 44 0.22 -18.39 -44.60
CA LEU A 44 0.10 -19.62 -43.84
C LEU A 44 0.78 -19.50 -42.45
N ILE A 45 2.02 -19.03 -42.41
CA ILE A 45 2.78 -18.84 -41.16
C ILE A 45 2.07 -17.82 -40.25
N LEU A 46 1.59 -16.71 -40.81
CA LEU A 46 0.88 -15.69 -40.03
C LEU A 46 -0.40 -16.23 -39.39
N ILE A 47 -1.19 -17.03 -40.12
CA ILE A 47 -2.41 -17.66 -39.58
C ILE A 47 -2.06 -18.63 -38.46
N CYS A 48 -1.07 -19.49 -38.65
CA CYS A 48 -0.60 -20.42 -37.63
C CYS A 48 -0.11 -19.69 -36.37
N LEU A 49 0.66 -18.62 -36.54
CA LEU A 49 1.15 -17.80 -35.43
C LEU A 49 0.00 -17.12 -34.69
N LEU A 50 -1.00 -16.60 -35.41
CA LEU A 50 -2.19 -15.98 -34.83
C LEU A 50 -3.00 -17.00 -34.02
N ILE A 51 -3.20 -18.22 -34.54
CA ILE A 51 -3.86 -19.31 -33.81
C ILE A 51 -3.06 -19.67 -32.55
N GLY A 52 -1.74 -19.79 -32.65
CA GLY A 52 -0.87 -20.06 -31.50
C GLY A 52 -0.99 -18.97 -30.42
N ALA A 53 -0.95 -17.70 -30.82
CA ALA A 53 -1.13 -16.56 -29.91
C ALA A 53 -2.53 -16.55 -29.28
N LEU A 54 -3.57 -16.90 -30.04
CA LEU A 54 -4.94 -17.02 -29.54
C LEU A 54 -5.05 -18.12 -28.49
N ILE A 55 -4.47 -19.30 -28.73
CA ILE A 55 -4.44 -20.40 -27.75
C ILE A 55 -3.74 -19.93 -26.46
N ILE A 56 -2.55 -19.33 -26.57
CA ILE A 56 -1.82 -18.80 -25.41
C ILE A 56 -2.66 -17.77 -24.65
N PHE A 57 -3.32 -16.86 -25.36
CA PHE A 57 -4.17 -15.84 -24.76
C PHE A 57 -5.35 -16.47 -23.99
N LEU A 58 -6.06 -17.43 -24.59
CA LEU A 58 -7.17 -18.13 -23.96
C LEU A 58 -6.74 -18.88 -22.69
N PHE A 59 -5.59 -19.57 -22.74
CA PHE A 59 -5.04 -20.26 -21.56
C PHE A 59 -4.57 -19.28 -20.48
N SER A 60 -3.90 -18.19 -20.85
CA SER A 60 -3.39 -17.17 -19.92
C SER A 60 -4.51 -16.44 -19.18
N SER A 61 -5.62 -16.13 -19.89
CA SER A 61 -6.78 -15.45 -19.31
C SER A 61 -7.32 -16.15 -18.05
N THR A 62 -7.35 -17.50 -18.05
CA THR A 62 -7.86 -18.28 -16.90
C THR A 62 -6.98 -18.17 -15.64
N GLN A 63 -5.66 -18.06 -15.78
CA GLN A 63 -4.75 -17.90 -14.63
C GLN A 63 -4.83 -16.51 -14.02
N ASN A 64 -5.04 -15.48 -14.86
CA ASN A 64 -5.11 -14.09 -14.39
C ASN A 64 -6.34 -13.83 -13.52
N VAL A 65 -7.46 -14.51 -13.79
CA VAL A 65 -8.68 -14.41 -12.95
C VAL A 65 -8.45 -14.92 -11.53
N LYS A 66 -7.75 -16.06 -11.37
CA LYS A 66 -7.41 -16.61 -10.04
C LYS A 66 -6.47 -15.67 -9.28
N LYS A 67 -5.44 -15.15 -9.96
CA LYS A 67 -4.48 -14.19 -9.37
C LYS A 67 -5.17 -12.90 -8.92
N ASN A 68 -6.09 -12.37 -9.70
CA ASN A 68 -6.83 -11.16 -9.33
C ASN A 68 -7.74 -11.37 -8.10
N ARG A 69 -8.36 -12.55 -7.98
CA ARG A 69 -9.14 -12.91 -6.77
C ARG A 69 -8.25 -12.99 -5.54
N GLN A 70 -7.11 -13.67 -5.63
CA GLN A 70 -6.14 -13.75 -4.52
C GLN A 70 -5.60 -12.37 -4.14
N TYR A 71 -5.28 -11.53 -5.13
CA TYR A 71 -4.85 -10.15 -4.90
C TYR A 71 -5.90 -9.34 -4.14
N LYS A 72 -7.18 -9.41 -4.55
CA LYS A 72 -8.27 -8.74 -3.84
C LYS A 72 -8.45 -9.26 -2.41
N GLN A 73 -8.31 -10.57 -2.20
CA GLN A 73 -8.40 -11.16 -0.87
C GLN A 73 -7.24 -10.69 0.04
N LEU A 74 -6.00 -10.75 -0.46
CA LEU A 74 -4.83 -10.24 0.26
C LEU A 74 -4.94 -8.74 0.56
N ALA A 75 -5.39 -7.95 -0.42
CA ALA A 75 -5.59 -6.52 -0.22
C ALA A 75 -6.63 -6.25 0.87
N SER A 76 -7.76 -6.96 0.86
CA SER A 76 -8.79 -6.84 1.89
C SER A 76 -8.28 -7.27 3.28
N GLU A 77 -7.49 -8.34 3.37
CA GLU A 77 -6.90 -8.78 4.63
C GLU A 77 -5.88 -7.76 5.16
N SER A 78 -5.05 -7.20 4.27
CA SER A 78 -4.10 -6.15 4.65
C SER A 78 -4.79 -4.89 5.13
N GLN A 79 -5.90 -4.51 4.49
CA GLN A 79 -6.68 -3.34 4.91
C GLN A 79 -7.29 -3.58 6.28
N LYS A 80 -7.92 -4.74 6.50
CA LYS A 80 -8.49 -5.09 7.79
C LYS A 80 -7.45 -5.06 8.91
N ARG A 81 -6.25 -5.62 8.65
CA ARG A 81 -5.15 -5.57 9.61
C ARG A 81 -4.66 -4.15 9.89
N GLN A 82 -4.62 -3.27 8.89
CA GLN A 82 -4.31 -1.85 9.10
C GLN A 82 -5.37 -1.16 9.95
N ASP A 83 -6.65 -1.45 9.71
CA ASP A 83 -7.75 -0.87 10.46
C ASP A 83 -7.72 -1.33 11.93
N ASP A 84 -7.47 -2.64 12.19
CA ASP A 84 -7.32 -3.20 13.53
C ASP A 84 -6.13 -2.57 14.28
N LEU A 85 -4.98 -2.42 13.62
CA LEU A 85 -3.81 -1.75 14.21
C LEU A 85 -4.07 -0.26 14.50
N ASN A 86 -4.78 0.43 13.62
CA ASN A 86 -5.14 1.83 13.85
C ASN A 86 -6.10 1.99 15.04
N ALA A 87 -7.03 1.04 15.22
CA ALA A 87 -7.91 1.01 16.37
C ALA A 87 -7.12 0.79 17.68
N GLU A 88 -6.18 -0.16 17.68
CA GLU A 88 -5.29 -0.43 18.82
C GLU A 88 -4.42 0.79 19.18
N ILE A 89 -3.87 1.49 18.17
CA ILE A 89 -3.12 2.74 18.37
C ILE A 89 -4.02 3.83 18.98
N CYS A 90 -5.29 3.93 18.56
CA CYS A 90 -6.23 4.90 19.10
C CYS A 90 -6.54 4.62 20.58
N GLU A 91 -6.78 3.34 20.92
CA GLU A 91 -7.01 2.90 22.29
C GLU A 91 -5.79 3.18 23.17
N LEU A 92 -4.59 2.85 22.70
CA LEU A 92 -3.36 3.08 23.45
C LEU A 92 -3.12 4.57 23.70
N ASN A 93 -3.39 5.43 22.72
CA ASN A 93 -3.29 6.89 22.89
C ASN A 93 -4.31 7.44 23.90
N ASN A 94 -5.53 6.91 23.90
CA ASN A 94 -6.54 7.28 24.90
C ASN A 94 -6.10 6.89 26.31
N ASN A 95 -5.59 5.67 26.47
CA ASN A 95 -5.04 5.19 27.74
C ASN A 95 -3.87 6.05 28.21
N LEU A 96 -2.92 6.39 27.32
CA LEU A 96 -1.80 7.29 27.65
C LEU A 96 -2.28 8.67 28.11
N LYS A 97 -3.27 9.24 27.41
CA LYS A 97 -3.86 10.54 27.78
C LYS A 97 -4.56 10.48 29.14
N GLU A 98 -5.24 9.37 29.44
CA GLU A 98 -5.85 9.15 30.75
C GLU A 98 -4.79 9.05 31.84
N LEU A 99 -3.74 8.25 31.63
CA LEU A 99 -2.61 8.11 32.55
C LEU A 99 -1.93 9.46 32.82
N GLU A 100 -1.67 10.25 31.78
CA GLU A 100 -1.09 11.59 31.90
C GLU A 100 -1.99 12.53 32.72
N THR A 101 -3.30 12.48 32.48
CA THR A 101 -4.28 13.27 33.24
C THR A 101 -4.30 12.86 34.72
N ARG A 102 -4.26 11.56 35.01
CA ARG A 102 -4.20 11.03 36.38
C ARG A 102 -2.91 11.44 37.09
N LEU A 103 -1.77 11.37 36.40
CA LEU A 103 -0.49 11.83 36.95
C LEU A 103 -0.54 13.31 37.29
N LYS A 104 -0.97 14.17 36.35
CA LYS A 104 -1.08 15.63 36.57
C LYS A 104 -1.97 15.99 37.75
N ASN A 105 -3.10 15.28 37.90
CA ASN A 105 -4.01 15.48 39.01
C ASN A 105 -3.45 14.97 40.35
N SER A 106 -2.57 13.96 40.34
CA SER A 106 -1.92 13.43 41.54
C SER A 106 -0.77 14.32 42.02
N THR A 107 0.16 14.70 41.13
CA THR A 107 1.29 15.59 41.49
C THR A 107 0.82 16.97 41.88
N GLY A 108 -0.12 17.56 41.11
CA GLY A 108 -0.68 18.86 41.43
C GLY A 108 -1.37 18.88 42.80
N LYS A 109 -2.14 17.84 43.15
CA LYS A 109 -2.82 17.78 44.47
C LYS A 109 -1.87 17.45 45.63
N GLN A 110 -0.86 16.61 45.43
CA GLN A 110 0.13 16.33 46.47
C GLN A 110 1.02 17.53 46.78
N GLU A 111 1.47 18.27 45.77
CA GLU A 111 2.28 19.47 45.99
C GLU A 111 1.48 20.61 46.62
N ILE A 112 0.21 20.78 46.24
CA ILE A 112 -0.65 21.80 46.86
C ILE A 112 -0.94 21.44 48.31
N GLY A 113 -1.31 20.18 48.60
CA GLY A 113 -1.60 19.75 49.97
C GLY A 113 -0.40 19.85 50.91
N SER A 114 0.82 19.54 50.45
CA SER A 114 2.03 19.68 51.28
C SER A 114 2.41 21.14 51.53
N ARG A 115 2.19 22.02 50.55
CA ARG A 115 2.42 23.47 50.69
C ARG A 115 1.40 24.13 51.61
N ASP A 116 0.13 23.75 51.52
CA ASP A 116 -0.91 24.25 52.42
C ASP A 116 -0.63 23.87 53.87
N GLN A 117 -0.15 22.65 54.10
CA GLN A 117 0.30 22.22 55.43
C GLN A 117 1.48 23.05 55.93
N GLN A 118 2.52 23.27 55.10
CA GLN A 118 3.65 24.13 55.46
C GLN A 118 3.24 25.57 55.77
N ILE A 119 2.29 26.13 55.01
CA ILE A 119 1.78 27.48 55.24
C ILE A 119 1.04 27.55 56.58
N SER A 120 0.20 26.55 56.89
CA SER A 120 -0.50 26.46 58.18
C SER A 120 0.49 26.39 59.34
N ASP A 121 1.49 25.52 59.25
CA ASP A 121 2.49 25.34 60.31
C ASP A 121 3.30 26.63 60.54
N LEU A 122 3.67 27.34 59.47
CA LEU A 122 4.37 28.63 59.55
C LEU A 122 3.49 29.73 60.15
N GLN A 123 2.19 29.75 59.85
CA GLN A 123 1.25 30.70 60.45
C GLN A 123 1.12 30.49 61.97
N ASP A 124 1.04 29.24 62.40
CA ASP A 124 1.00 28.88 63.83
C ASP A 124 2.30 29.25 64.54
N GLU A 125 3.45 29.09 63.89
CA GLU A 125 4.75 29.50 64.43
C GLU A 125 4.85 31.03 64.55
N ILE A 126 4.42 31.78 63.53
CA ILE A 126 4.35 33.25 63.57
C ILE A 126 3.43 33.72 64.71
N ALA A 127 2.28 33.07 64.91
CA ALA A 127 1.35 33.40 65.98
C ALA A 127 2.00 33.20 67.36
N LYS A 128 2.65 32.05 67.59
CA LYS A 128 3.38 31.76 68.84
C LYS A 128 4.52 32.74 69.09
N LEU A 129 5.28 33.09 68.05
CA LEU A 129 6.37 34.08 68.17
C LEU A 129 5.84 35.48 68.49
N THR A 130 4.71 35.87 67.90
CA THR A 130 4.06 37.16 68.15
C THR A 130 3.52 37.24 69.57
N GLU A 131 2.88 36.17 70.05
CA GLU A 131 2.42 36.04 71.43
C GLU A 131 3.61 36.13 72.41
N LYS A 132 4.71 35.42 72.12
CA LYS A 132 5.94 35.46 72.92
C LYS A 132 6.57 36.86 72.95
N LEU A 133 6.59 37.57 71.82
CA LEU A 133 7.09 38.95 71.73
C LEU A 133 6.21 39.92 72.53
N SER A 134 4.89 39.70 72.53
CA SER A 134 3.93 40.52 73.29
C SER A 134 4.02 40.28 74.80
N SER A 135 4.44 39.09 75.22
CA SER A 135 4.66 38.74 76.63
C SER A 135 6.00 39.23 77.20
N GLN A 136 6.90 39.73 76.34
CA GLN A 136 8.23 40.25 76.72
C GLN A 136 8.29 41.77 76.86
N LYS A 137 7.18 42.48 76.63
CA LYS A 137 7.01 43.92 76.87
C LYS A 137 6.22 44.14 78.16
#